data_AF-A0A3D0CV02-F1
#
_entry.id   AF-A0A3D0CV02-F1
#
_cell.length_a   1.000
_cell.length_b   1.000
_cell.length_c   1.000
_cell.angle_alpha   90.00
_cell.angle_beta   90.00
_cell.angle_gamma   90.00
#
_symmetry.space_group_name_H-M   'P 1'
#
loop_
_entity.id
_entity.type
_entity.pdbx_description
1 polymer ?
#
loop_
_entity_poly.entity_id
_entity_poly.type
_entity_poly.pdbx_seq_one_letter_code
_entity_poly.pdbx_strand_id
1 'polypeptide(L)'
;MRKQLKRAALGALFLLAGLILCLVIVLAAGWMQNREANEFRTRYNIGADASIDKFVVDQFTPGMDREQVHETMQRLAPARFYGYKKDPDGLAAYIESVDLRIGRTTKRTYLLSYDERGKLKRIIAVD
;
A
#
# COMPACT_ATOMS: atom_id res chain seq x y z
N MET A 1 22.98 55.32 -35.47
CA MET A 1 21.87 54.50 -34.90
C MET A 1 22.18 53.02 -34.63
N ARG A 2 23.40 52.49 -34.90
CA ARG A 2 23.75 51.06 -34.62
C ARG A 2 24.01 50.70 -33.14
N LYS A 3 23.97 51.67 -32.20
CA LYS A 3 24.31 51.46 -30.77
C LYS A 3 23.11 51.11 -29.88
N GLN A 4 21.87 51.36 -30.29
CA GLN A 4 20.68 51.05 -29.48
C GLN A 4 20.23 49.58 -29.59
N LEU A 5 20.39 48.96 -30.77
CA LEU A 5 20.04 47.54 -31.00
C LEU A 5 20.78 46.55 -30.08
N LYS A 6 22.05 46.85 -29.71
CA LYS A 6 22.84 45.98 -28.84
C LYS A 6 22.36 45.97 -27.38
N ARG A 7 21.77 47.06 -26.89
CA ARG A 7 21.27 47.16 -25.50
C ARG A 7 19.95 46.42 -25.30
N ALA A 8 19.07 46.46 -26.29
CA ALA A 8 17.80 45.71 -26.26
C ALA A 8 18.03 44.19 -26.27
N ALA A 9 18.99 43.71 -27.07
CA ALA A 9 19.37 42.29 -27.10
C ALA A 9 19.93 41.80 -25.76
N LEU A 10 20.74 42.62 -25.07
CA LEU A 10 21.26 42.30 -23.74
C LEU A 10 20.15 42.24 -22.67
N GLY A 11 19.16 43.13 -22.74
CA GLY A 11 18.00 43.09 -21.84
C GLY A 11 17.10 41.86 -22.06
N ALA A 12 16.86 41.49 -23.32
CA ALA A 12 16.07 40.30 -23.67
C ALA A 12 16.74 38.99 -23.24
N LEU A 13 18.08 38.89 -23.35
CA LEU A 13 18.83 37.73 -22.87
C LEU A 13 18.75 37.57 -21.35
N PHE A 14 18.74 38.68 -20.59
CA PHE A 14 18.59 38.65 -19.13
C PHE A 14 17.16 38.23 -18.70
N LEU A 15 16.14 38.72 -19.42
CA LEU A 15 14.75 38.30 -19.20
C LEU A 15 14.54 36.81 -19.47
N LEU A 16 15.15 36.28 -20.53
CA LEU A 16 15.05 34.86 -20.88
C LEU A 16 15.72 33.97 -19.82
N ALA A 17 16.89 34.37 -19.32
CA ALA A 17 17.59 33.66 -18.26
C ALA A 17 16.78 33.65 -16.94
N GLY A 18 16.14 34.77 -16.60
CA GLY A 18 15.25 34.85 -15.44
C GLY A 18 14.02 33.96 -15.56
N LEU A 19 13.42 33.87 -16.76
CA LEU A 19 12.27 33.00 -17.03
C LEU A 19 12.65 31.51 -16.88
N ILE A 20 13.81 31.11 -17.42
CA ILE A 20 14.31 29.73 -17.31
C ILE A 20 14.62 29.39 -15.85
N LEU A 21 15.27 30.30 -15.11
CA LEU A 21 15.54 30.09 -13.69
C LEU A 21 14.25 29.92 -12.88
N CYS A 22 13.22 30.73 -13.16
CA CYS A 22 11.91 30.60 -12.53
C CYS A 22 11.27 29.24 -12.83
N LEU A 23 11.32 28.78 -14.09
CA LEU A 23 10.78 27.48 -14.49
C LEU A 23 11.49 26.31 -13.77
N VAL A 24 12.82 26.39 -13.64
CA VAL A 24 13.62 25.37 -12.94
C VAL A 24 13.27 25.30 -11.46
N ILE A 25 13.07 26.45 -10.80
CA ILE A 25 12.70 26.49 -9.37
C ILE A 25 11.31 25.88 -9.15
N VAL A 26 10.33 26.18 -10.00
CA VAL A 26 8.97 25.61 -9.91
C VAL A 26 8.99 24.10 -10.12
N LEU A 27 9.76 23.62 -11.10
CA LEU A 27 9.91 22.18 -11.37
C LEU A 27 10.60 21.44 -10.21
N ALA A 28 11.64 22.04 -9.63
CA ALA A 28 12.36 21.47 -8.49
C ALA A 28 11.47 21.41 -7.23
N ALA A 29 10.72 22.48 -6.95
CA ALA A 29 9.77 22.52 -5.84
C ALA A 29 8.63 21.50 -6.01
N GLY A 30 8.11 21.38 -7.24
CA GLY A 30 7.10 20.37 -7.58
C GLY A 30 7.62 18.94 -7.41
N TRP A 31 8.85 18.65 -7.80
CA TRP A 31 9.47 17.33 -7.60
C TRP A 31 9.68 16.99 -6.13
N MET A 32 10.12 17.95 -5.31
CA MET A 32 10.28 17.75 -3.86
C MET A 32 8.94 17.49 -3.18
N GLN A 33 7.89 18.26 -3.49
CA GLN A 33 6.55 18.02 -2.96
C GLN A 33 5.98 16.66 -3.39
N ASN A 34 6.21 16.25 -4.64
CA ASN A 34 5.74 14.96 -5.14
C ASN A 34 6.48 13.80 -4.48
N ARG A 35 7.78 13.96 -4.21
CA ARG A 35 8.59 12.97 -3.47
C ARG A 35 8.15 12.84 -2.02
N GLU A 36 7.91 13.95 -1.32
CA GLU A 36 7.40 13.94 0.06
C GLU A 36 5.99 13.36 0.14
N ALA A 37 5.10 13.71 -0.81
CA ALA A 37 3.77 13.13 -0.91
C ALA A 37 3.81 11.63 -1.22
N ASN A 38 4.77 11.16 -2.04
CA ASN A 38 4.96 9.74 -2.30
C ASN A 38 5.53 9.02 -1.08
N GLU A 39 6.50 9.58 -0.38
CA GLU A 39 7.04 8.96 0.85
C GLU A 39 5.99 8.92 1.97
N PHE A 40 5.15 9.95 2.09
CA PHE A 40 4.00 9.95 2.98
C PHE A 40 3.01 8.84 2.57
N ARG A 41 2.56 8.78 1.31
CA ARG A 41 1.69 7.70 0.83
C ARG A 41 2.29 6.31 1.05
N THR A 42 3.59 6.16 0.85
CA THR A 42 4.27 4.86 1.00
C THR A 42 4.35 4.45 2.47
N ARG A 43 4.71 5.35 3.40
CA ARG A 43 4.75 5.02 4.84
C ARG A 43 3.37 4.78 5.44
N TYR A 44 2.34 5.50 5.00
CA TYR A 44 0.99 5.36 5.54
C TYR A 44 0.16 4.24 4.87
N ASN A 45 0.44 3.83 3.62
CA ASN A 45 -0.16 2.62 3.03
C ASN A 45 0.53 1.32 3.49
N ILE A 46 1.87 1.31 3.67
CA ILE A 46 2.57 0.11 4.14
C ILE A 46 2.21 -0.23 5.61
N GLY A 47 1.81 0.78 6.40
CA GLY A 47 1.36 0.57 7.78
C GLY A 47 -0.08 0.05 7.93
N ALA A 48 -0.99 0.39 7.00
CA ALA A 48 -2.38 -0.05 7.07
C ALA A 48 -2.52 -1.54 6.70
N ASP A 49 -1.86 -1.97 5.64
CA ASP A 49 -1.91 -3.35 5.13
C ASP A 49 -1.26 -4.35 6.10
N ALA A 50 -0.03 -4.07 6.57
CA ALA A 50 0.64 -4.93 7.54
C ALA A 50 -0.10 -5.00 8.89
N SER A 51 -0.84 -3.94 9.26
CA SER A 51 -1.63 -3.94 10.49
C SER A 51 -2.86 -4.85 10.42
N ILE A 52 -3.49 -4.98 9.25
CA ILE A 52 -4.61 -5.89 9.04
C ILE A 52 -4.12 -7.33 8.99
N ASP A 53 -3.02 -7.61 8.29
CA ASP A 53 -2.45 -8.96 8.24
C ASP A 53 -2.06 -9.44 9.63
N LYS A 54 -1.39 -8.59 10.41
CA LYS A 54 -1.07 -8.88 11.80
C LYS A 54 -2.34 -9.08 12.64
N PHE A 55 -3.33 -8.20 12.52
CA PHE A 55 -4.60 -8.34 13.26
C PHE A 55 -5.30 -9.67 12.98
N VAL A 56 -5.40 -10.04 11.71
CA VAL A 56 -6.01 -11.31 11.27
C VAL A 56 -5.22 -12.48 11.83
N VAL A 57 -3.90 -12.51 11.62
CA VAL A 57 -3.02 -13.60 12.10
C VAL A 57 -3.09 -13.75 13.61
N ASP A 58 -3.11 -12.64 14.36
CA ASP A 58 -3.17 -12.63 15.82
C ASP A 58 -4.50 -13.19 16.38
N GLN A 59 -5.57 -13.29 15.57
CA GLN A 59 -6.81 -13.95 16.00
C GLN A 59 -6.70 -15.50 16.00
N PHE A 60 -5.68 -16.06 15.36
CA PHE A 60 -5.52 -17.51 15.23
C PHE A 60 -4.46 -18.03 16.19
N THR A 61 -4.83 -19.07 16.94
CA THR A 61 -3.92 -19.78 17.84
C THR A 61 -3.51 -21.12 17.23
N PRO A 62 -2.21 -21.47 17.21
CA PRO A 62 -1.77 -22.81 16.84
C PRO A 62 -2.48 -23.88 17.69
N GLY A 63 -2.92 -24.96 17.07
CA GLY A 63 -3.69 -26.04 17.72
C GLY A 63 -5.21 -25.95 17.53
N MET A 64 -5.72 -24.87 16.93
CA MET A 64 -7.14 -24.77 16.57
C MET A 64 -7.53 -25.83 15.53
N ASP A 65 -8.67 -26.48 15.67
CA ASP A 65 -9.22 -27.29 14.57
C ASP A 65 -9.89 -26.43 13.49
N ARG A 66 -10.32 -27.07 12.41
CA ARG A 66 -10.91 -26.40 11.25
C ARG A 66 -12.19 -25.65 11.58
N GLU A 67 -13.00 -26.16 12.51
CA GLU A 67 -14.26 -25.52 12.91
C GLU A 67 -13.98 -24.25 13.69
N GLN A 68 -13.07 -24.32 14.67
CA GLN A 68 -12.60 -23.14 15.41
C GLN A 68 -11.99 -22.08 14.47
N VAL A 69 -11.18 -22.49 13.49
CA VAL A 69 -10.62 -21.56 12.50
C VAL A 69 -11.74 -20.92 11.68
N HIS A 70 -12.75 -21.69 11.27
CA HIS A 70 -13.88 -21.17 10.52
C HIS A 70 -14.70 -20.16 11.32
N GLU A 71 -15.00 -20.46 12.58
CA GLU A 71 -15.69 -19.52 13.47
C GLU A 71 -14.90 -18.22 13.67
N THR A 72 -13.59 -18.32 13.91
CA THR A 72 -12.74 -17.14 14.06
C THR A 72 -12.75 -16.31 12.79
N MET A 73 -12.64 -16.95 11.61
CA MET A 73 -12.72 -16.26 10.31
C MET A 73 -14.04 -15.52 10.11
N GLN A 74 -15.18 -16.11 10.49
CA GLN A 74 -16.48 -15.45 10.39
C GLN A 74 -16.64 -14.25 11.34
N ARG A 75 -15.91 -14.26 12.46
CA ARG A 75 -15.94 -13.18 13.48
C ARG A 75 -14.92 -12.07 13.23
N LEU A 76 -14.06 -12.21 12.22
CA LEU A 76 -13.12 -11.16 11.86
C LEU A 76 -13.91 -9.90 11.47
N ALA A 77 -13.68 -8.81 12.17
CA ALA A 77 -14.19 -7.49 11.84
C ALA A 77 -13.02 -6.50 11.94
N PRO A 78 -12.81 -5.62 10.96
CA PRO A 78 -13.68 -5.30 9.80
C PRO A 78 -13.48 -6.20 8.56
N ALA A 79 -12.80 -7.34 8.66
CA ALA A 79 -12.46 -8.19 7.52
C ALA A 79 -13.48 -9.31 7.26
N ARG A 80 -14.08 -9.38 6.07
CA ARG A 80 -15.07 -10.40 5.71
C ARG A 80 -14.41 -11.64 5.14
N PHE A 81 -14.77 -12.81 5.66
CA PHE A 81 -14.37 -14.10 5.10
C PHE A 81 -15.26 -14.47 3.89
N TYR A 82 -14.65 -14.90 2.77
CA TYR A 82 -15.35 -15.22 1.52
C TYR A 82 -15.38 -16.72 1.19
N GLY A 83 -14.46 -17.51 1.73
CA GLY A 83 -14.42 -18.94 1.47
C GLY A 83 -13.01 -19.53 1.49
N TYR A 84 -12.95 -20.83 1.21
CA TYR A 84 -11.71 -21.58 1.09
C TYR A 84 -11.49 -22.03 -0.35
N LYS A 85 -10.22 -22.17 -0.73
CA LYS A 85 -9.80 -22.91 -1.91
C LYS A 85 -8.75 -23.93 -1.51
N LYS A 86 -8.81 -25.09 -2.15
CA LYS A 86 -7.77 -26.11 -1.99
C LYS A 86 -6.50 -25.60 -2.66
N ASP A 87 -5.40 -25.60 -1.92
CA ASP A 87 -4.08 -25.20 -2.39
C ASP A 87 -3.16 -26.44 -2.40
N PRO A 88 -2.19 -26.56 -3.32
CA PRO A 88 -1.24 -27.68 -3.33
C PRO A 88 -0.49 -27.82 -2.00
N ASP A 89 -0.22 -26.70 -1.32
CA ASP A 89 0.54 -26.65 -0.06
C ASP A 89 -0.37 -26.59 1.18
N GLY A 90 -1.70 -26.66 1.02
CA GLY A 90 -2.65 -26.67 2.14
C GLY A 90 -4.06 -26.17 1.82
N LEU A 91 -4.63 -25.37 2.73
CA LEU A 91 -5.93 -24.74 2.55
C LEU A 91 -5.76 -23.22 2.48
N ALA A 92 -6.15 -22.61 1.37
CA ALA A 92 -6.16 -21.15 1.23
C ALA A 92 -7.49 -20.60 1.73
N ALA A 93 -7.46 -19.69 2.69
CA ALA A 93 -8.60 -18.88 3.12
C ALA A 93 -8.56 -17.51 2.43
N TYR A 94 -9.69 -17.07 1.91
CA TYR A 94 -9.83 -15.76 1.27
C TYR A 94 -10.57 -14.82 2.22
N ILE A 95 -9.91 -13.73 2.56
CA ILE A 95 -10.44 -12.70 3.45
C ILE A 95 -10.35 -11.37 2.71
N GLU A 96 -11.46 -10.67 2.64
CA GLU A 96 -11.50 -9.32 2.11
C GLU A 96 -11.59 -8.36 3.27
N SER A 97 -10.56 -7.56 3.47
CA SER A 97 -10.56 -6.49 4.45
C SER A 97 -10.95 -5.19 3.77
N VAL A 98 -12.01 -4.55 4.23
CA VAL A 98 -12.31 -3.18 3.83
C VAL A 98 -11.52 -2.25 4.75
N ASP A 99 -10.54 -1.53 4.21
CA ASP A 99 -9.94 -0.42 4.93
C ASP A 99 -10.93 0.75 4.96
N LEU A 100 -11.69 0.78 6.06
CA LEU A 100 -12.71 1.79 6.32
C LEU A 100 -12.14 3.22 6.40
N ARG A 101 -10.82 3.39 6.59
CA ARG A 101 -10.19 4.73 6.70
C ARG A 101 -10.02 5.39 5.33
N ILE A 102 -9.80 4.60 4.29
CA ILE A 102 -9.57 5.08 2.92
C ILE A 102 -10.67 4.66 1.94
N GLY A 103 -11.68 3.93 2.41
CA GLY A 103 -12.79 3.43 1.59
C GLY A 103 -12.31 2.46 0.50
N ARG A 104 -11.15 1.82 0.69
CA ARG A 104 -10.63 0.82 -0.25
C ARG A 104 -10.88 -0.57 0.29
N THR A 105 -11.40 -1.41 -0.59
CA THR A 105 -11.49 -2.84 -0.36
C THR A 105 -10.19 -3.49 -0.79
N THR A 106 -9.48 -4.11 0.15
CA THR A 106 -8.29 -4.91 -0.12
C THR A 106 -8.64 -6.38 0.04
N LYS A 107 -8.41 -7.18 -1.00
CA LYS A 107 -8.53 -8.64 -0.92
C LYS A 107 -7.19 -9.21 -0.49
N ARG A 108 -7.22 -10.12 0.48
CA ARG A 108 -6.03 -10.81 1.00
C ARG A 108 -6.28 -12.31 1.01
N THR A 109 -5.31 -13.07 0.54
CA THR A 109 -5.31 -14.53 0.69
C THR A 109 -4.39 -14.93 1.84
N TYR A 110 -4.88 -15.84 2.68
CA TYR A 110 -4.13 -16.41 3.79
C TYR A 110 -4.00 -17.92 3.59
N LEU A 111 -2.78 -18.45 3.63
CA LEU A 111 -2.54 -19.89 3.63
C LEU A 111 -2.60 -20.43 5.06
N LEU A 112 -3.50 -21.37 5.28
CA LEU A 112 -3.64 -22.14 6.52
C LEU A 112 -2.95 -23.49 6.33
N SER A 113 -1.92 -23.74 7.11
CA SER A 113 -1.26 -25.04 7.16
C SER A 113 -1.66 -25.77 8.43
N TYR A 114 -2.02 -27.03 8.26
CA TYR A 114 -2.45 -27.92 9.33
C TYR A 114 -1.40 -29.00 9.56
N ASP A 115 -1.33 -29.52 10.78
CA ASP A 115 -0.57 -30.72 11.09
C ASP A 115 -1.32 -31.99 10.63
N GLU A 116 -0.68 -33.15 10.81
CA GLU A 116 -1.24 -34.46 10.45
C GLU A 116 -2.51 -34.81 11.22
N ARG A 117 -2.76 -34.14 12.35
CA ARG A 117 -3.94 -34.31 13.20
C ARG A 117 -5.07 -33.33 12.83
N GLY A 118 -4.87 -32.52 11.78
CA GLY A 118 -5.84 -31.54 11.31
C GLY A 118 -5.92 -30.27 12.16
N LYS A 119 -4.92 -30.00 13.01
CA LYS A 119 -4.83 -28.80 13.83
C LYS A 119 -4.00 -27.72 13.13
N LEU A 120 -4.39 -26.46 13.28
CA LEU A 120 -3.73 -25.32 12.67
C LEU A 120 -2.29 -25.22 13.20
N LYS A 121 -1.32 -25.26 12.30
CA LYS A 121 0.11 -25.11 12.62
C LYS A 121 0.56 -23.66 12.39
N ARG A 122 0.17 -23.08 11.26
CA ARG A 122 0.57 -21.72 10.86
C ARG A 122 -0.46 -21.08 9.92
N ILE A 123 -0.49 -19.76 9.94
CA ILE A 123 -1.22 -18.91 8.98
C ILE A 123 -0.25 -17.88 8.40
N ILE A 124 -0.29 -17.65 7.09
CA ILE A 124 0.61 -16.71 6.39
C ILE A 124 -0.22 -15.91 5.39
N ALA A 125 -0.09 -14.58 5.40
CA ALA A 125 -0.62 -13.72 4.33
C ALA A 125 0.25 -13.90 3.08
N VAL A 126 -0.35 -14.21 1.93
CA VAL A 126 0.38 -14.54 0.69
C VAL A 126 0.16 -13.57 -0.47
N ASP A 127 -0.76 -12.61 -0.32
CA ASP A 127 -1.19 -11.64 -1.34
C ASP A 127 -2.03 -12.25 -2.47
#